data_AF-A0A9E1L8V3-F1
#
_entry.id   AF-A0A9E1L8V3-F1
#
_cell.length_a   1.000
_cell.length_b   1.000
_cell.length_c   1.000
_cell.angle_alpha   90.00
_cell.angle_beta   90.00
_cell.angle_gamma   90.00
#
_symmetry.space_group_name_H-M   'P 1'
#
loop_
_entity.id
_entity.type
_entity.pdbx_description
1 polymer ?
#
loop_
_entity_poly.entity_id
_entity_poly.type
_entity_poly.pdbx_seq_one_letter_code
_entity_poly.pdbx_strand_id
1 'polypeptide(L)'
;MAAPSKEHSFPTVVLEHEMPDGTTHFDWLLGVDADGKKPLISFRSNQRPDLLTNNEWIDLETRPDHRPEYLTFEGPLEGNRGTVKRLGVGTIQEWQQTMSGWQMKIEWEGGPIVPLEVTTGSVVRLRLMPIKQNESSIDDIPIVGDLPISAASGPAGLTRKITAFGSKTMHEDSWSRVPNTTGTGAIHVQTFHSKLTDDALKYLDQQVNEWLDEHPQYEVKQVTTTIGTFTGKVKEPHIICQVWV
;
A
#
# COMPACT_ATOMS: atom_id res chain seq x y z
N MET A 1 -17.85 9.24 11.99
CA MET A 1 -18.31 7.85 12.19
C MET A 1 -17.19 7.09 12.88
N ALA A 2 -17.48 6.12 13.76
CA ALA A 2 -16.42 5.25 14.26
C ALA A 2 -15.86 4.44 13.08
N ALA A 3 -14.55 4.31 12.98
CA ALA A 3 -13.95 3.45 11.96
C ALA A 3 -14.18 1.97 12.34
N PRO A 4 -14.43 1.08 11.37
CA PRO A 4 -14.50 -0.35 11.62
C PRO A 4 -13.14 -0.84 12.15
N SER A 5 -13.23 -1.83 13.03
CA SER A 5 -12.10 -2.55 13.60
C SER A 5 -12.38 -4.05 13.52
N LYS A 6 -11.39 -4.89 13.86
CA LYS A 6 -11.58 -6.34 13.91
C LYS A 6 -12.73 -6.78 14.84
N GLU A 7 -13.01 -6.02 15.90
CA GLU A 7 -14.09 -6.31 16.85
C GLU A 7 -15.45 -5.76 16.38
N HIS A 8 -15.44 -4.78 15.48
CA HIS A 8 -16.61 -4.09 14.96
C HIS A 8 -16.44 -3.84 13.45
N SER A 9 -16.59 -4.90 12.66
CA SER A 9 -16.49 -4.84 11.20
C SER A 9 -17.80 -4.36 10.57
N PHE A 10 -17.71 -3.79 9.36
CA PHE A 10 -18.89 -3.33 8.63
C PHE A 10 -19.20 -4.27 7.46
N PRO A 11 -20.47 -4.54 7.13
CA PRO A 11 -20.80 -5.45 6.03
C PRO A 11 -20.49 -4.83 4.67
N THR A 12 -20.16 -5.67 3.68
CA THR A 12 -20.03 -5.28 2.28
C THR A 12 -20.54 -6.41 1.38
N VAL A 13 -21.07 -6.04 0.20
CA VAL A 13 -21.53 -6.99 -0.80
C VAL A 13 -21.15 -6.51 -2.22
N VAL A 14 -20.84 -7.46 -3.09
CA VAL A 14 -20.76 -7.30 -4.54
C VAL A 14 -21.98 -7.96 -5.16
N LEU A 15 -22.74 -7.17 -5.88
CA LEU A 15 -23.94 -7.54 -6.59
C LEU A 15 -23.66 -7.57 -8.08
N GLU A 16 -24.10 -8.60 -8.78
CA GLU A 16 -24.26 -8.55 -10.24
C GLU A 16 -25.66 -8.09 -10.55
N HIS A 17 -25.75 -7.03 -11.35
CA HIS A 17 -27.00 -6.47 -11.80
C HIS A 17 -27.14 -6.71 -13.29
N GLU A 18 -28.04 -7.64 -13.65
CA GLU A 18 -28.43 -7.92 -15.02
C GLU A 18 -29.61 -7.05 -15.42
N MET A 19 -29.41 -6.21 -16.43
CA MET A 19 -30.43 -5.32 -16.99
C MET A 19 -31.36 -6.11 -17.92
N PRO A 20 -32.60 -5.63 -18.17
CA PRO A 20 -33.54 -6.31 -19.06
C PRO A 20 -33.06 -6.47 -20.52
N ASP A 21 -32.06 -5.68 -20.94
CA ASP A 21 -31.43 -5.78 -22.25
C ASP A 21 -30.30 -6.84 -22.31
N GLY A 22 -30.07 -7.56 -21.21
CA GLY A 22 -29.04 -8.58 -21.06
C GLY A 22 -27.65 -8.04 -20.73
N THR A 23 -27.49 -6.72 -20.59
CA THR A 23 -26.22 -6.14 -20.13
C THR A 23 -26.04 -6.34 -18.63
N THR A 24 -24.81 -6.56 -18.18
CA THR A 24 -24.49 -6.76 -16.77
C THR A 24 -23.45 -5.76 -16.29
N HIS A 25 -23.54 -5.39 -15.02
CA HIS A 25 -22.51 -4.65 -14.29
C HIS A 25 -22.46 -5.13 -12.84
N PHE A 26 -21.43 -4.71 -12.11
CA PHE A 26 -21.26 -5.04 -10.70
C PHE A 26 -21.49 -3.80 -9.84
N ASP A 27 -22.37 -3.92 -8.86
CA ASP A 27 -22.54 -2.90 -7.82
C ASP A 27 -21.82 -3.37 -6.54
N TRP A 28 -20.95 -2.53 -6.03
CA TRP A 28 -20.21 -2.75 -4.79
C TRP A 28 -20.74 -1.83 -3.70
N LEU A 29 -21.25 -2.45 -2.63
CA LEU A 29 -21.92 -1.74 -1.55
C LEU A 29 -21.11 -1.87 -0.26
N LEU A 30 -20.95 -0.75 0.45
CA LEU A 30 -20.19 -0.65 1.69
C LEU A 30 -21.11 -0.16 2.81
N GLY A 31 -21.21 -0.95 3.88
CA GLY A 31 -21.81 -0.52 5.13
C GLY A 31 -20.96 0.55 5.82
N VAL A 32 -21.64 1.46 6.54
CA VAL A 32 -21.00 2.54 7.31
C VAL A 32 -21.23 2.41 8.82
N ASP A 33 -21.77 1.27 9.23
CA ASP A 33 -22.00 0.85 10.60
C ASP A 33 -22.01 -0.69 10.68
N ALA A 34 -21.72 -1.23 11.86
CA ALA A 34 -21.61 -2.68 12.06
C ALA A 34 -22.93 -3.43 11.86
N ASP A 35 -24.07 -2.79 12.13
CA ASP A 35 -25.38 -3.41 11.96
C ASP A 35 -25.85 -3.41 10.48
N GLY A 36 -25.16 -2.67 9.61
CA GLY A 36 -25.56 -2.48 8.21
C GLY A 36 -26.95 -1.84 8.07
N LYS A 37 -27.34 -0.95 8.99
CA LYS A 37 -28.68 -0.34 9.01
C LYS A 37 -28.74 1.06 8.41
N LYS A 38 -27.60 1.68 8.15
CA LYS A 38 -27.54 3.01 7.51
C LYS A 38 -27.48 2.89 5.98
N PRO A 39 -27.75 3.98 5.25
CA PRO A 39 -27.50 4.04 3.82
C PRO A 39 -26.07 3.61 3.48
N LEU A 40 -25.95 2.80 2.44
CA LEU A 40 -24.69 2.17 2.02
C LEU A 40 -23.99 3.05 1.00
N ILE A 41 -22.67 3.18 1.10
CA ILE A 41 -21.88 3.77 0.01
C ILE A 41 -21.91 2.80 -1.17
N SER A 42 -22.13 3.30 -2.39
CA SER A 42 -22.36 2.49 -3.57
C SER A 42 -21.46 2.90 -4.74
N PHE A 43 -20.84 1.90 -5.36
CA PHE A 43 -20.06 2.03 -6.57
C PHE A 43 -20.55 1.06 -7.63
N ARG A 44 -20.52 1.47 -8.89
CA ARG A 44 -20.69 0.59 -10.04
C ARG A 44 -19.34 0.33 -10.70
N SER A 45 -19.14 -0.89 -11.17
CA SER A 45 -17.92 -1.37 -11.78
C SER A 45 -18.23 -2.33 -12.93
N ASN A 46 -17.35 -2.36 -13.93
CA ASN A 46 -17.37 -3.37 -15.00
C ASN A 46 -16.55 -4.62 -14.63
N GLN A 47 -15.89 -4.62 -13.47
CA GLN A 47 -15.08 -5.72 -12.97
C GLN A 47 -15.47 -6.09 -11.53
N ARG A 48 -15.24 -7.35 -11.15
CA ARG A 48 -15.53 -7.90 -9.82
C ARG A 48 -14.53 -7.40 -8.78
N PRO A 49 -14.94 -6.53 -7.83
CA PRO A 49 -14.03 -5.99 -6.81
C PRO A 49 -13.45 -7.04 -5.85
N ASP A 50 -14.18 -8.13 -5.64
CA ASP A 50 -13.81 -9.24 -4.77
C ASP A 50 -12.89 -10.27 -5.46
N LEU A 51 -12.71 -10.18 -6.79
CA LEU A 51 -11.84 -11.05 -7.58
C LEU A 51 -10.62 -10.33 -8.16
N LEU A 52 -10.28 -9.15 -7.63
CA LEU A 52 -9.05 -8.47 -8.01
C LEU A 52 -7.85 -9.36 -7.63
N THR A 53 -6.90 -9.50 -8.55
CA THR A 53 -5.70 -10.34 -8.37
C THR A 53 -4.40 -9.59 -8.56
N ASN A 54 -4.45 -8.38 -9.15
CA ASN A 54 -3.31 -7.52 -9.38
C ASN A 54 -3.55 -6.13 -8.75
N ASN A 55 -2.50 -5.31 -8.75
CA ASN A 55 -2.52 -3.94 -8.21
C ASN A 55 -2.93 -2.90 -9.26
N GLU A 56 -3.59 -3.33 -10.34
CA GLU A 56 -4.05 -2.43 -11.39
C GLU A 56 -5.26 -1.63 -10.91
N TRP A 57 -5.36 -0.40 -11.40
CA TRP A 57 -6.50 0.45 -11.13
C TRP A 57 -7.69 0.04 -11.98
N ILE A 58 -8.83 -0.11 -11.35
CA ILE A 58 -10.13 -0.24 -12.02
C ILE A 58 -10.95 1.00 -11.75
N ASP A 59 -11.68 1.48 -12.76
CA ASP A 59 -12.57 2.62 -12.62
C ASP A 59 -13.85 2.21 -11.88
N LEU A 60 -14.30 3.08 -10.98
CA LEU A 60 -15.57 2.98 -10.28
C LEU A 60 -16.44 4.20 -10.62
N GLU A 61 -17.72 3.96 -10.85
CA GLU A 61 -18.72 5.01 -10.95
C GLU A 61 -19.41 5.18 -9.59
N THR A 62 -19.33 6.36 -8.99
CA THR A 62 -20.07 6.66 -7.76
C THR A 62 -21.56 6.66 -8.02
N ARG A 63 -22.32 5.99 -7.14
CA ARG A 63 -23.78 5.96 -7.18
C ARG A 63 -24.34 6.62 -5.92
N PRO A 64 -25.61 7.08 -5.95
CA PRO A 64 -26.28 7.52 -4.74
C PRO A 64 -26.28 6.42 -3.66
N ASP A 65 -26.30 6.84 -2.40
CA ASP A 65 -26.33 5.90 -1.28
C ASP A 65 -27.46 4.89 -1.44
N HIS A 66 -27.12 3.63 -1.19
CA HIS A 66 -28.01 2.51 -1.41
C HIS A 66 -28.75 2.11 -0.14
N ARG A 67 -29.87 1.40 -0.32
CA ARG A 67 -30.66 0.96 0.83
C ARG A 67 -29.97 -0.22 1.53
N PRO A 68 -29.96 -0.24 2.87
CA PRO A 68 -29.30 -1.31 3.64
C PRO A 68 -29.86 -2.71 3.35
N GLU A 69 -31.14 -2.82 2.96
CA GLU A 69 -31.77 -4.09 2.55
C GLU A 69 -31.03 -4.83 1.42
N TYR A 70 -30.26 -4.12 0.60
CA TYR A 70 -29.49 -4.71 -0.51
C TYR A 70 -28.24 -5.48 -0.07
N LEU A 71 -27.84 -5.39 1.21
CA LEU A 71 -26.80 -6.28 1.76
C LEU A 71 -27.22 -7.76 1.67
N THR A 72 -28.52 -8.04 1.75
CA THR A 72 -29.07 -9.40 1.78
C THR A 72 -30.03 -9.70 0.64
N PHE A 73 -30.46 -8.68 -0.12
CA PHE A 73 -31.41 -8.84 -1.22
C PHE A 73 -30.81 -9.62 -2.40
N GLU A 74 -31.64 -10.45 -3.02
CA GLU A 74 -31.36 -11.15 -4.26
C GLU A 74 -32.69 -11.38 -5.01
N GLY A 75 -32.67 -11.22 -6.33
CA GLY A 75 -33.83 -11.44 -7.18
C GLY A 75 -34.21 -10.23 -8.04
N PRO A 76 -35.43 -10.26 -8.63
CA PRO A 76 -35.87 -9.25 -9.58
C PRO A 76 -36.14 -7.91 -8.91
N LEU A 77 -35.72 -6.83 -9.56
CA LEU A 77 -36.03 -5.47 -9.15
C LEU A 77 -37.38 -5.03 -9.73
N GLU A 78 -38.15 -4.34 -8.91
CA GLU A 78 -39.42 -3.75 -9.34
C GLU A 78 -39.22 -2.75 -10.49
N GLY A 79 -40.23 -2.65 -11.36
CA GLY A 79 -40.28 -1.65 -12.44
C GLY A 79 -39.42 -1.99 -13.65
N ASN A 80 -39.24 -3.28 -13.97
CA ASN A 80 -38.41 -3.75 -15.09
C ASN A 80 -36.97 -3.18 -15.02
N ARG A 81 -36.40 -3.14 -13.81
CA ARG A 81 -35.04 -2.63 -13.60
C ARG A 81 -33.99 -3.73 -13.67
N GLY A 82 -34.37 -4.96 -14.00
CA GLY A 82 -33.44 -6.09 -14.08
C GLY A 82 -33.47 -6.98 -12.84
N THR A 83 -32.46 -7.81 -12.69
CA THR A 83 -32.31 -8.78 -11.59
C THR A 83 -30.96 -8.58 -10.93
N VAL A 84 -30.92 -8.76 -9.62
CA VAL A 84 -29.70 -8.65 -8.83
C VAL A 84 -29.34 -9.98 -8.20
N LYS A 85 -28.08 -10.37 -8.29
CA LYS A 85 -27.52 -11.58 -7.68
C LYS A 85 -26.36 -11.24 -6.77
N ARG A 86 -26.29 -11.83 -5.57
CA ARG A 86 -25.12 -11.64 -4.69
C ARG A 86 -23.98 -12.54 -5.16
N LEU A 87 -22.83 -11.94 -5.42
CA LEU A 87 -21.65 -12.66 -5.91
C LEU A 87 -20.49 -12.67 -4.91
N GLY A 88 -20.30 -11.58 -4.17
CA GLY A 88 -19.30 -11.48 -3.12
C GLY A 88 -19.93 -10.94 -1.85
N VAL A 89 -19.70 -11.59 -0.71
CA VAL A 89 -20.15 -11.12 0.61
C VAL A 89 -18.90 -10.99 1.47
N GLY A 90 -18.81 -9.94 2.27
CA GLY A 90 -17.63 -9.73 3.09
C GLY A 90 -17.84 -8.75 4.22
N THR A 91 -16.75 -8.52 4.95
CA THR A 91 -16.70 -7.60 6.07
C THR A 91 -15.49 -6.67 5.95
N ILE A 92 -15.71 -5.39 6.15
CA ILE A 92 -14.69 -4.35 6.20
C ILE A 92 -14.13 -4.35 7.63
N GLN A 93 -12.90 -4.82 7.76
CA GLN A 93 -12.20 -5.03 9.03
C GLN A 93 -11.45 -3.79 9.48
N GLU A 94 -10.97 -2.99 8.54
CA GLU A 94 -10.30 -1.71 8.77
C GLU A 94 -10.72 -0.74 7.67
N TRP A 95 -10.93 0.52 8.03
CA TRP A 95 -11.21 1.60 7.08
C TRP A 95 -10.54 2.88 7.58
N GLN A 96 -9.60 3.38 6.80
CA GLN A 96 -8.86 4.60 7.08
C GLN A 96 -9.09 5.61 5.97
N GLN A 97 -9.44 6.85 6.34
CA GLN A 97 -9.47 7.96 5.40
C GLN A 97 -8.05 8.46 5.13
N THR A 98 -7.71 8.68 3.86
CA THR A 98 -6.46 9.25 3.40
C THR A 98 -6.71 10.60 2.72
N MET A 99 -5.65 11.27 2.28
CA MET A 99 -5.78 12.52 1.52
C MET A 99 -6.43 12.32 0.15
N SER A 100 -6.29 11.13 -0.45
CA SER A 100 -6.74 10.81 -1.81
C SER A 100 -7.99 9.92 -1.83
N GLY A 101 -8.47 9.45 -0.68
CA GLY A 101 -9.65 8.60 -0.58
C GLY A 101 -9.63 7.72 0.67
N TRP A 102 -9.72 6.40 0.47
CA TRP A 102 -9.81 5.42 1.55
C TRP A 102 -8.85 4.26 1.34
N GLN A 103 -8.34 3.75 2.46
CA GLN A 103 -7.70 2.44 2.53
C GLN A 103 -8.56 1.54 3.40
N MET A 104 -8.80 0.32 2.92
CA MET A 104 -9.65 -0.64 3.61
C MET A 104 -8.99 -2.01 3.66
N LYS A 105 -9.33 -2.81 4.66
CA LYS A 105 -9.09 -4.26 4.65
C LYS A 105 -10.43 -4.97 4.64
N ILE A 106 -10.65 -5.79 3.63
CA ILE A 106 -11.90 -6.54 3.47
C ILE A 106 -11.60 -8.03 3.59
N GLU A 107 -12.36 -8.69 4.43
CA GLU A 107 -12.44 -10.15 4.49
C GLU A 107 -13.66 -10.60 3.68
N TRP A 108 -13.41 -11.17 2.50
CA TRP A 108 -14.47 -11.81 1.71
C TRP A 108 -14.78 -13.20 2.29
N GLU A 109 -16.03 -13.62 2.21
CA GLU A 109 -16.47 -14.92 2.72
C GLU A 109 -15.68 -16.06 2.06
N GLY A 110 -14.99 -16.86 2.88
CA GLY A 110 -14.13 -17.96 2.40
C GLY A 110 -12.81 -17.53 1.75
N GLY A 111 -12.49 -16.23 1.73
CA GLY A 111 -11.28 -15.67 1.16
C GLY A 111 -10.29 -15.12 2.20
N PRO A 112 -9.09 -14.69 1.77
CA PRO A 112 -8.17 -13.97 2.64
C PRO A 112 -8.65 -12.53 2.89
N ILE A 113 -8.09 -11.89 3.92
CA ILE A 113 -8.21 -10.44 4.10
C ILE A 113 -7.41 -9.74 3.01
N VAL A 114 -8.08 -8.95 2.17
CA VAL A 114 -7.47 -8.18 1.09
C VAL A 114 -7.39 -6.70 1.44
N PRO A 115 -6.21 -6.07 1.32
CA PRO A 115 -6.10 -4.63 1.47
C PRO A 115 -6.43 -3.93 0.14
N LEU A 116 -7.32 -2.94 0.20
CA LEU A 116 -7.81 -2.19 -0.96
C LEU A 116 -7.56 -0.69 -0.78
N GLU A 117 -7.29 -0.01 -1.89
CA GLU A 117 -7.22 1.44 -1.96
C GLU A 117 -8.30 1.94 -2.90
N VAL A 118 -9.11 2.88 -2.42
CA VAL A 118 -10.14 3.59 -3.18
C VAL A 118 -9.76 5.06 -3.25
N THR A 119 -9.72 5.63 -4.45
CA THR A 119 -9.55 7.08 -4.63
C THR A 119 -10.90 7.78 -4.64
N THR A 120 -10.97 8.98 -4.07
CA THR A 120 -12.16 9.83 -4.06
C THR A 120 -11.82 11.16 -4.72
N GLY A 121 -12.59 11.61 -5.72
CA GLY A 121 -12.31 12.84 -6.46
C GLY A 121 -13.00 12.85 -7.82
N SER A 122 -12.38 13.49 -8.81
CA SER A 122 -12.89 13.58 -10.19
C SER A 122 -13.05 12.22 -10.86
N VAL A 123 -12.20 11.26 -10.49
CA VAL A 123 -12.26 9.87 -10.93
C VAL A 123 -12.12 9.01 -9.69
N VAL A 124 -13.06 8.07 -9.51
CA VAL A 124 -13.01 7.10 -8.41
C VAL A 124 -12.44 5.81 -8.98
N ARG A 125 -11.42 5.28 -8.32
CA ARG A 125 -10.72 4.05 -8.74
C ARG A 125 -10.45 3.16 -7.56
N LEU A 126 -10.41 1.86 -7.81
CA LEU A 126 -10.08 0.81 -6.85
C LEU A 126 -8.86 0.04 -7.31
N ARG A 127 -8.00 -0.39 -6.38
CA ARG A 127 -6.98 -1.42 -6.61
C ARG A 127 -6.71 -2.25 -5.36
N LEU A 128 -6.08 -3.41 -5.53
CA LEU A 128 -5.37 -4.07 -4.44
C LEU A 128 -4.16 -3.23 -4.02
N MET A 129 -4.00 -3.07 -2.71
CA MET A 129 -2.74 -2.57 -2.17
C MET A 129 -1.71 -3.71 -2.17
N PRO A 130 -0.43 -3.42 -2.46
CA PRO A 130 0.64 -4.38 -2.22
C PRO A 130 0.59 -4.80 -0.74
N ILE A 131 0.37 -6.08 -0.48
CA ILE A 131 0.52 -6.63 0.86
C ILE A 131 2.00 -6.46 1.19
N LYS A 132 2.33 -5.53 2.09
CA LYS A 132 3.61 -5.60 2.80
C LYS A 132 3.58 -6.96 3.47
N GLN A 133 4.42 -7.90 3.04
CA GLN A 133 4.58 -9.16 3.75
C GLN A 133 4.84 -8.81 5.21
N ASN A 134 3.86 -9.07 6.07
CA ASN A 134 4.13 -9.15 7.49
C ASN A 134 5.08 -10.33 7.60
N GLU A 135 6.35 -10.06 7.89
CA GLU A 135 7.19 -11.04 8.55
C GLU A 135 6.42 -11.46 9.81
N SER A 136 5.79 -12.63 9.74
CA SER A 136 5.34 -13.34 10.91
C SER A 136 6.52 -13.36 11.89
N SER A 137 6.33 -12.75 13.05
CA SER A 137 7.26 -12.72 14.17
C SER A 137 7.81 -14.14 14.39
N ILE A 138 9.12 -14.29 14.16
CA ILE A 138 9.89 -15.54 14.32
C ILE A 138 10.13 -15.83 15.82
N ASP A 139 9.27 -15.33 16.71
CA ASP A 139 9.50 -15.38 18.15
C ASP A 139 9.17 -16.77 18.76
N ASP A 140 8.67 -17.74 17.96
CA ASP A 140 8.30 -19.08 18.45
C ASP A 140 9.06 -20.25 17.76
N ILE A 141 10.26 -20.03 17.22
CA ILE A 141 11.14 -21.16 16.90
C ILE A 141 11.99 -21.48 18.14
N PRO A 142 11.86 -22.66 18.76
CA PRO A 142 12.78 -23.07 19.81
C PRO A 142 14.18 -23.16 19.21
N ILE A 143 15.11 -22.39 19.77
CA ILE A 143 16.53 -22.37 19.40
C ILE A 143 17.10 -23.77 19.65
N VAL A 144 17.21 -24.57 18.59
CA VAL A 144 17.97 -25.82 18.62
C VAL A 144 19.40 -25.49 18.19
N GLY A 145 20.29 -25.47 19.19
CA GLY A 145 21.70 -25.86 19.12
C GLY A 145 22.59 -25.25 18.04
N ASP A 146 23.55 -24.43 18.46
CA ASP A 146 24.70 -23.98 17.68
C ASP A 146 25.34 -25.13 16.87
N LEU A 147 25.38 -24.97 15.54
CA LEU A 147 26.29 -25.73 14.70
C LEU A 147 27.63 -24.97 14.61
N PRO A 148 28.77 -25.63 14.88
CA PRO A 148 30.06 -24.97 14.94
C PRO A 148 30.53 -24.59 13.52
N ILE A 149 30.74 -23.30 13.29
CA ILE A 149 31.53 -22.83 12.14
C ILE A 149 33.00 -23.01 12.53
N SER A 150 33.64 -23.99 11.90
CA SER A 150 35.06 -24.29 12.08
C SER A 150 35.94 -23.12 11.61
N ALA A 151 36.93 -22.82 12.44
CA ALA A 151 37.91 -21.76 12.30
C ALA A 151 38.68 -21.75 10.97
N ALA A 152 38.82 -20.56 10.39
CA ALA A 152 39.98 -20.18 9.61
C ALA A 152 40.57 -18.91 10.23
N SER A 153 41.83 -19.03 10.62
CA SER A 153 42.61 -18.13 11.46
C SER A 153 43.39 -17.07 10.68
N GLY A 154 43.33 -15.82 11.16
CA GLY A 154 44.43 -14.85 11.10
C GLY A 154 44.01 -13.38 10.86
N PRO A 155 44.62 -12.38 11.52
CA PRO A 155 45.22 -12.38 12.86
C PRO A 155 44.61 -11.32 13.81
N ALA A 156 44.91 -11.53 15.10
CA ALA A 156 44.43 -10.80 16.25
C ALA A 156 45.12 -9.43 16.47
N GLY A 157 44.42 -8.50 17.14
CA GLY A 157 45.09 -7.38 17.83
C GLY A 157 44.25 -6.11 18.08
N LEU A 158 43.56 -6.09 19.24
CA LEU A 158 43.32 -4.93 20.13
C LEU A 158 42.44 -3.72 19.70
N THR A 159 41.20 -3.78 20.17
CA THR A 159 40.45 -2.78 20.97
C THR A 159 40.64 -1.27 20.78
N ARG A 160 39.51 -0.65 20.38
CA ARG A 160 38.88 0.61 20.83
C ARG A 160 39.67 1.93 20.68
N LYS A 161 39.09 2.84 19.87
CA LYS A 161 38.71 4.21 20.29
C LYS A 161 37.85 4.86 19.19
N ILE A 162 36.71 5.42 19.58
CA ILE A 162 35.92 6.33 18.73
C ILE A 162 36.84 7.50 18.36
N THR A 163 36.94 7.83 17.08
CA THR A 163 37.46 9.11 16.61
C THR A 163 36.50 9.66 15.56
N ALA A 164 36.05 10.87 15.84
CA ALA A 164 35.14 11.68 15.07
C ALA A 164 35.71 12.09 13.71
N PHE A 165 34.77 12.27 12.76
CA PHE A 165 34.80 13.12 11.57
C PHE A 165 35.88 12.92 10.49
N GLY A 166 35.41 12.51 9.30
CA GLY A 166 35.93 12.97 8.01
C GLY A 166 36.81 11.99 7.24
N SER A 167 36.21 11.20 6.36
CA SER A 167 36.75 11.02 5.01
C SER A 167 35.64 10.55 4.07
N LYS A 168 35.32 11.40 3.09
CA LYS A 168 34.59 11.07 1.86
C LYS A 168 35.15 9.75 1.32
N THR A 169 34.39 8.68 1.44
CA THR A 169 34.32 7.71 0.34
C THR A 169 33.09 8.12 -0.44
N MET A 170 33.27 9.09 -1.35
CA MET A 170 32.33 9.25 -2.46
C MET A 170 32.31 7.88 -3.14
N HIS A 171 31.16 7.22 -3.09
CA HIS A 171 30.86 6.21 -4.08
C HIS A 171 30.81 6.98 -5.40
N GLU A 172 31.90 6.96 -6.17
CA GLU A 172 31.84 7.47 -7.54
C GLU A 172 30.87 6.57 -8.28
N ASP A 173 29.66 7.08 -8.51
CA ASP A 173 28.65 6.41 -9.30
C ASP A 173 29.12 6.35 -10.75
N SER A 174 29.89 5.31 -11.08
CA SER A 174 30.29 5.00 -12.45
C SER A 174 29.10 4.38 -13.19
N TRP A 175 28.05 5.17 -13.38
CA TRP A 175 26.88 4.75 -14.14
C TRP A 175 27.23 4.58 -15.62
N SER A 176 26.95 3.41 -16.16
CA SER A 176 27.22 3.09 -17.58
C SER A 176 26.29 3.79 -18.56
N ARG A 177 25.15 4.32 -18.07
CA ARG A 177 24.14 5.03 -18.87
C ARG A 177 24.16 6.51 -18.53
N VAL A 178 24.10 7.38 -19.53
CA VAL A 178 24.08 8.83 -19.35
C VAL A 178 22.65 9.28 -18.99
N PRO A 179 22.44 10.01 -17.89
CA PRO A 179 21.15 10.61 -17.55
C PRO A 179 20.60 11.46 -18.69
N ASN A 180 19.31 11.28 -18.99
CA ASN A 180 18.57 12.03 -20.01
C ASN A 180 17.72 13.13 -19.38
N THR A 181 17.74 14.32 -19.96
CA THR A 181 16.97 15.51 -19.53
C THR A 181 15.65 15.66 -20.32
N THR A 182 14.93 14.55 -20.49
CA THR A 182 13.72 14.48 -21.33
C THR A 182 12.42 14.67 -20.55
N GLY A 183 12.46 14.98 -19.26
CA GLY A 183 11.29 15.10 -18.37
C GLY A 183 10.58 13.79 -18.03
N THR A 184 10.88 12.70 -18.75
CA THR A 184 10.30 11.36 -18.57
C THR A 184 11.36 10.27 -18.76
N GLY A 185 11.09 9.06 -18.27
CA GLY A 185 11.98 7.90 -18.41
C GLY A 185 13.21 8.02 -17.53
N ALA A 186 13.04 7.88 -16.21
CA ALA A 186 14.17 7.78 -15.28
C ALA A 186 14.97 6.51 -15.57
N ILE A 187 16.29 6.64 -15.57
CA ILE A 187 17.21 5.56 -15.88
C ILE A 187 18.07 5.16 -14.68
N HIS A 188 18.13 6.03 -13.67
CA HIS A 188 18.87 5.80 -12.44
C HIS A 188 18.03 6.15 -11.21
N VAL A 189 18.44 5.60 -10.08
CA VAL A 189 17.80 5.82 -8.79
C VAL A 189 18.87 5.93 -7.72
N GLN A 190 18.77 6.97 -6.90
CA GLN A 190 19.57 7.12 -5.70
C GLN A 190 18.68 6.98 -4.47
N THR A 191 19.05 6.05 -3.58
CA THR A 191 18.30 5.79 -2.34
C THR A 191 18.99 6.46 -1.15
N PHE A 192 18.25 7.32 -0.48
CA PHE A 192 18.61 7.92 0.78
C PHE A 192 17.74 7.33 1.89
N HIS A 193 18.26 7.22 3.10
CA HIS A 193 17.46 6.81 4.24
C HIS A 193 17.90 7.55 5.50
N SER A 194 16.96 7.77 6.41
CA SER A 194 17.26 8.44 7.67
C SER A 194 16.29 8.02 8.77
N LYS A 195 16.73 8.19 10.02
CA LYS A 195 15.89 7.99 11.20
C LYS A 195 14.79 9.05 11.21
N LEU A 196 13.68 8.76 11.86
CA LEU A 196 12.58 9.72 12.06
C LEU A 196 12.85 10.67 13.25
N THR A 197 13.99 11.34 13.24
CA THR A 197 14.34 12.40 14.21
C THR A 197 14.63 13.71 13.47
N ASP A 198 14.33 14.85 14.09
CA ASP A 198 14.43 16.16 13.45
C ASP A 198 15.83 16.44 12.87
N ASP A 199 16.89 16.17 13.65
CA ASP A 199 18.27 16.34 13.18
C ASP A 199 18.63 15.40 12.02
N ALA A 200 18.12 14.17 12.03
CA ALA A 200 18.43 13.19 11.00
C ALA A 200 17.68 13.48 9.69
N LEU A 201 16.50 14.09 9.77
CA LEU A 201 15.75 14.56 8.59
C LEU A 201 16.43 15.79 7.97
N LYS A 202 16.91 16.74 8.78
CA LYS A 202 17.71 17.88 8.26
C LYS A 202 18.98 17.41 7.55
N TYR A 203 19.64 16.39 8.09
CA TYR A 203 20.81 15.79 7.45
C TYR A 203 20.46 15.03 6.17
N LEU A 204 19.27 14.42 6.08
CA LEU A 204 18.76 13.81 4.86
C LEU A 204 18.58 14.87 3.76
N ASP A 205 17.93 15.99 4.09
CA ASP A 205 17.72 17.10 3.16
C ASP A 205 19.05 17.65 2.63
N GLN A 206 20.03 17.82 3.53
CA GLN A 206 21.37 18.26 3.16
C GLN A 206 22.02 17.28 2.16
N GLN A 207 22.00 15.98 2.45
CA GLN A 207 22.61 14.96 1.57
C GLN A 207 21.95 14.90 0.19
N VAL A 208 20.63 15.04 0.12
CA VAL A 208 19.91 15.05 -1.17
C VAL A 208 20.31 16.29 -1.98
N ASN A 209 20.33 17.47 -1.36
CA ASN A 209 20.70 18.70 -2.04
C ASN A 209 22.16 18.69 -2.51
N GLU A 210 23.10 18.29 -1.63
CA GLU A 210 24.52 18.18 -1.99
C GLU A 210 24.74 17.19 -3.15
N TRP A 211 24.01 16.06 -3.15
CA TRP A 211 24.08 15.10 -4.25
C TRP A 211 23.56 15.68 -5.57
N LEU A 212 22.47 16.44 -5.56
CA LEU A 212 21.95 17.10 -6.77
C LEU A 212 22.90 18.21 -7.25
N ASP A 213 23.49 18.98 -6.34
CA ASP A 213 24.44 20.05 -6.66
C ASP A 213 25.75 19.49 -7.26
N GLU A 214 26.21 18.33 -6.80
CA GLU A 214 27.37 17.62 -7.38
C GLU A 214 27.06 17.04 -8.78
N HIS A 215 25.78 16.92 -9.17
CA HIS A 215 25.34 16.31 -10.43
C HIS A 215 24.36 17.20 -11.21
N PRO A 216 24.79 18.36 -11.75
CA PRO A 216 23.92 19.31 -12.44
C PRO A 216 23.26 18.75 -13.71
N GLN A 217 23.75 17.63 -14.24
CA GLN A 217 23.18 16.91 -15.38
C GLN A 217 21.98 16.02 -15.00
N TYR A 218 21.70 15.82 -13.71
CA TYR A 218 20.59 14.99 -13.24
C TYR A 218 19.29 15.80 -13.22
N GLU A 219 18.30 15.32 -13.94
CA GLU A 219 16.93 15.83 -13.87
C GLU A 219 16.11 14.91 -12.95
N VAL A 220 15.61 15.42 -11.82
CA VAL A 220 14.73 14.64 -10.95
C VAL A 220 13.37 14.44 -11.62
N LYS A 221 13.06 13.21 -11.99
CA LYS A 221 11.81 12.85 -12.67
C LYS A 221 10.75 12.32 -11.73
N GLN A 222 11.16 11.59 -10.70
CA GLN A 222 10.26 11.00 -9.72
C GLN A 222 10.96 10.94 -8.36
N VAL A 223 10.20 11.17 -7.29
CA VAL A 223 10.63 10.90 -5.93
C VAL A 223 9.64 9.92 -5.30
N THR A 224 10.15 8.89 -4.62
CA THR A 224 9.33 7.94 -3.87
C THR A 224 9.78 7.91 -2.42
N THR A 225 8.84 8.06 -1.49
CA THR A 225 9.11 8.02 -0.04
C THR A 225 8.32 6.91 0.62
N THR A 226 8.98 6.11 1.45
CA THR A 226 8.33 5.06 2.24
C THR A 226 8.92 5.05 3.64
N ILE A 227 8.09 4.87 4.66
CA ILE A 227 8.56 4.59 6.03
C ILE A 227 8.58 3.08 6.24
N GLY A 228 9.70 2.57 6.73
CA GLY A 228 9.91 1.15 7.01
C GLY A 228 10.86 0.92 8.18
N THR A 229 10.90 -0.31 8.69
CA THR A 229 11.85 -0.69 9.74
C THR A 229 13.18 -1.04 9.09
N PHE A 230 14.26 -0.37 9.51
CA PHE A 230 15.60 -0.70 9.08
C PHE A 230 16.27 -1.60 10.12
N THR A 231 16.76 -2.76 9.69
CA THR A 231 17.32 -3.77 10.61
C THR A 231 18.84 -3.61 10.70
N GLY A 232 19.28 -2.79 11.64
CA GLY A 232 20.70 -2.69 12.05
C GLY A 232 20.96 -3.44 13.35
N LYS A 233 21.83 -2.89 14.22
CA LYS A 233 21.99 -3.37 15.61
C LYS A 233 20.73 -3.17 16.45
N VAL A 234 19.93 -2.17 16.10
CA VAL A 234 18.64 -1.84 16.69
C VAL A 234 17.64 -1.76 15.55
N LYS A 235 16.45 -2.34 15.75
CA LYS A 235 15.32 -2.18 14.84
C LYS A 235 14.69 -0.82 15.10
N GLU A 236 14.73 0.07 14.13
CA GLU A 236 14.19 1.42 14.26
C GLU A 236 13.53 1.88 12.95
N PRO A 237 12.51 2.76 13.03
CA PRO A 237 11.83 3.25 11.85
C PRO A 237 12.70 4.26 11.10
N HIS A 238 12.82 4.06 9.80
CA HIS A 238 13.49 4.97 8.88
C HIS A 238 12.53 5.43 7.80
N ILE A 239 12.72 6.68 7.35
CA ILE A 239 12.26 7.10 6.03
C ILE A 239 13.27 6.59 4.99
N ILE A 240 12.75 6.05 3.90
CA ILE A 240 13.48 5.66 2.70
C ILE A 240 12.98 6.58 1.59
N CYS A 241 13.87 7.41 1.06
CA CYS A 241 13.60 8.35 -0.02
C CYS A 241 14.41 7.93 -1.25
N GLN A 242 13.75 7.66 -2.36
CA GLN A 242 14.41 7.32 -3.62
C GLN A 242 14.17 8.43 -4.62
N VAL A 243 15.26 8.97 -5.15
CA VAL A 243 15.28 10.03 -6.16
C VAL A 243 15.63 9.39 -7.50
N TRP A 244 14.71 9.47 -8.45
CA TRP A 244 14.82 8.87 -9.77
C TRP A 244 15.20 9.95 -10.79
N VAL A 245 16.31 9.74 -11.49
CA VAL A 245 16.91 10.69 -12.46
C VAL A 245 17.09 10.06 -13.83
#